data_AF-A0A538QCQ9-F1
#
_entry.id   AF-A0A538QCQ9-F1
#
_cell.length_a   1.000
_cell.length_b   1.000
_cell.length_c   1.000
_cell.angle_alpha   90.00
_cell.angle_beta   90.00
_cell.angle_gamma   90.00
#
_symmetry.space_group_name_H-M   'P 1'
#
loop_
_entity.id
_entity.type
_entity.pdbx_description
1 polymer ?
#
loop_
_entity_poly.entity_id
_entity_poly.type
_entity_poly.pdbx_seq_one_letter_code
_entity_poly.pdbx_strand_id
1 'polypeptide(L)'
;MRARETKDRSRDAPTTVLLGRHWSGAGGAVRRLATRLARQLQHDVETCDLAEPNDPLPRLARTVGERGATHLVLLPVTLEDAGPAGARVDVDRTLRVHRGRGPATDDIARMLGDRARDAARSLAGERRQPAQVVVVLATGGGASPASNAEVARLARLVYEAHGFGDVTYAFVGLTTPSVGEVIARAARLGARGIVVVPHLLFDPRGHRRLARQARAGGAAARVEVAVARTLDTHPGLVWALVRRHLEALADGGLGAAWVNPDLLRVLEHAHAHGPRPGADREARMAQLLPPRYRDSSLVVSSAPMEAATLRRDDDGRVAWDRTWQGFCELALAGGPPHRGTLLEAVAPDEALANPERYAEVRAELARGLEMVTGLAVVLDGPVGWIGLRCVDEEMAIWLMRAIVVENIMVRREGAILYLPAGCRFTLDGEIKNVVTAVAKTYHYWTEHQAKARGG
;
A
#
# COMPACT_ATOMS: atom_id res chain seq x y z
N MET A 1 21.77 43.23 15.00
CA MET A 1 20.87 42.08 15.21
C MET A 1 21.18 40.91 14.27
N ARG A 2 21.14 41.07 12.94
CA ARG A 2 21.38 39.99 11.96
C ARG A 2 22.69 39.19 12.13
N ALA A 3 23.79 39.82 12.53
CA ALA A 3 25.09 39.17 12.74
C ALA A 3 25.17 38.32 14.04
N ARG A 4 24.29 38.58 15.02
CA ARG A 4 24.18 37.76 16.24
C ARG A 4 23.30 36.53 15.97
N GLU A 5 22.20 36.68 15.24
CA GLU A 5 21.32 35.57 14.81
C GLU A 5 22.00 34.57 13.87
N THR A 6 22.88 35.02 12.95
CA THR A 6 23.64 34.10 12.08
C THR A 6 24.70 33.30 12.82
N LYS A 7 25.29 33.88 13.87
CA LYS A 7 26.31 33.22 14.71
C LYS A 7 25.70 32.27 15.76
N ASP A 8 24.46 32.55 16.16
CA ASP A 8 23.65 31.68 17.03
C ASP A 8 23.11 30.47 16.26
N ARG A 9 22.67 30.69 15.02
CA ARG A 9 22.30 29.60 14.09
C ARG A 9 23.45 28.62 13.84
N SER A 10 24.68 29.09 13.62
CA SER A 10 25.80 28.17 13.34
C SER A 10 26.18 27.26 14.52
N ARG A 11 25.78 27.60 15.76
CA ARG A 11 26.11 26.80 16.97
C ARG A 11 25.14 25.66 17.24
N ASP A 12 23.94 25.69 16.65
CA ASP A 12 22.88 24.69 16.87
C ASP A 12 22.58 23.86 15.62
N ALA A 13 23.39 24.02 14.57
CA ALA A 13 23.27 23.23 13.34
C ALA A 13 23.62 21.75 13.63
N PRO A 14 22.78 20.79 13.21
CA PRO A 14 23.07 19.39 13.41
C PRO A 14 24.29 18.97 12.58
N THR A 15 25.00 17.93 13.05
CA THR A 15 25.94 17.18 12.21
C THR A 15 25.24 15.95 11.67
N THR A 16 25.22 15.78 10.34
CA THR A 16 24.65 14.59 9.72
C THR A 16 25.74 13.57 9.42
N VAL A 17 25.49 12.30 9.72
CA VAL A 17 26.40 11.19 9.44
C VAL A 17 25.73 10.20 8.51
N LEU A 18 26.34 9.95 7.35
CA LEU A 18 25.98 8.84 6.49
C LEU A 18 26.58 7.54 7.04
N LEU A 19 25.71 6.57 7.32
CA LEU A 19 26.10 5.24 7.80
C LEU A 19 26.03 4.23 6.67
N GLY A 20 27.09 3.46 6.49
CA GLY A 20 27.06 2.29 5.61
C GLY A 20 27.95 1.17 6.13
N ARG A 21 28.10 0.13 5.32
CA ARG A 21 28.99 -1.01 5.61
C ARG A 21 29.78 -1.34 4.36
N HIS A 22 31.06 -1.64 4.53
CA HIS A 22 31.93 -2.17 3.46
C HIS A 22 32.10 -1.20 2.27
N TRP A 23 32.34 0.08 2.55
CA TRP A 23 32.68 1.10 1.56
C TRP A 23 34.14 1.04 1.09
N SER A 24 34.85 -0.03 1.41
CA SER A 24 36.21 -0.31 0.95
C SER A 24 36.31 -0.16 -0.57
N GLY A 25 37.14 0.78 -1.04
CA GLY A 25 37.30 1.08 -2.47
C GLY A 25 36.23 2.00 -3.08
N ALA A 26 35.21 2.42 -2.33
CA ALA A 26 34.17 3.34 -2.77
C ALA A 26 34.16 4.69 -2.03
N GLY A 27 35.12 4.95 -1.14
CA GLY A 27 35.18 6.16 -0.32
C GLY A 27 35.10 7.47 -1.11
N GLY A 28 35.65 7.53 -2.33
CA GLY A 28 35.50 8.70 -3.21
C GLY A 28 34.06 8.96 -3.67
N ALA A 29 33.28 7.92 -3.95
CA ALA A 29 31.87 8.04 -4.34
C ALA A 29 31.00 8.42 -3.14
N VAL A 30 31.27 7.83 -1.98
CA VAL A 30 30.60 8.14 -0.71
C VAL A 30 30.84 9.60 -0.31
N ARG A 31 32.09 10.08 -0.36
CA ARG A 31 32.40 11.51 -0.12
C ARG A 31 31.66 12.43 -1.07
N ARG A 32 31.53 12.08 -2.36
CA ARG A 32 30.73 12.87 -3.31
C ARG A 32 29.24 12.87 -2.98
N LEU A 33 28.69 11.79 -2.43
CA LEU A 33 27.31 11.79 -1.92
C LEU A 33 27.19 12.74 -0.72
N ALA A 34 28.11 12.63 0.25
CA ALA A 34 28.15 13.51 1.42
C ALA A 34 28.25 14.99 1.01
N THR A 35 29.14 15.35 0.08
CA THR A 35 29.24 16.72 -0.45
C THR A 35 27.95 17.20 -1.12
N ARG A 36 27.28 16.34 -1.90
CA ARG A 36 26.00 16.71 -2.52
C ARG A 36 24.90 16.90 -1.47
N LEU A 37 24.86 16.06 -0.45
CA LEU A 37 23.90 16.17 0.64
C LEU A 37 24.16 17.42 1.49
N ALA A 38 25.41 17.70 1.85
CA ALA A 38 25.81 18.88 2.61
C ALA A 38 25.36 20.18 1.94
N ARG A 39 25.45 20.26 0.60
CA ARG A 39 24.93 21.41 -0.16
C ARG A 39 23.42 21.61 -0.01
N GLN A 40 22.66 20.52 0.14
CA GLN A 40 21.20 20.58 0.32
C GLN A 40 20.79 20.84 1.76
N LEU A 41 21.58 20.32 2.71
CA LEU A 41 21.35 20.45 4.14
C LEU A 41 21.98 21.70 4.76
N GLN A 42 22.78 22.45 4.01
CA GLN A 42 23.50 23.65 4.45
C GLN A 42 24.30 23.49 5.76
N HIS A 43 24.74 22.27 6.08
CA HIS A 43 25.60 21.92 7.21
C HIS A 43 26.48 20.71 6.87
N ASP A 44 27.40 20.37 7.78
CA ASP A 44 28.38 19.32 7.56
C ASP A 44 27.76 17.91 7.51
N VAL A 45 28.22 17.13 6.53
CA VAL A 45 27.86 15.73 6.37
C VAL A 45 29.13 14.87 6.45
N GLU A 46 29.25 14.13 7.54
CA GLU A 46 30.31 13.17 7.79
C GLU A 46 29.91 11.78 7.28
N THR A 47 30.89 10.88 7.17
CA THR A 47 30.67 9.51 6.65
C THR A 47 31.29 8.49 7.59
N CYS A 48 30.55 7.43 7.91
CA CYS A 48 30.99 6.36 8.79
C CYS A 48 30.73 4.99 8.14
N ASP A 49 31.81 4.26 7.83
CA ASP A 49 31.72 2.84 7.47
C ASP A 49 31.73 2.01 8.76
N LEU A 50 30.60 1.40 9.09
CA LEU A 50 30.44 0.59 10.30
C LEU A 50 31.25 -0.72 10.27
N ALA A 51 31.87 -1.08 9.14
CA ALA A 51 32.76 -2.24 9.04
C ALA A 51 34.23 -1.89 9.35
N GLU A 52 34.57 -0.62 9.55
CA GLU A 52 35.92 -0.22 9.98
C GLU A 52 36.22 -0.71 11.41
N PRO A 53 37.50 -1.01 11.73
CA PRO A 53 37.89 -1.44 13.08
C PRO A 53 37.75 -0.30 14.10
N ASN A 54 37.78 -0.67 15.39
CA ASN A 54 37.79 0.24 16.55
C ASN A 54 36.54 1.11 16.70
N ASP A 55 35.34 0.51 16.55
CA ASP A 55 34.04 1.15 16.77
C ASP A 55 33.94 2.56 16.17
N PRO A 56 33.89 2.65 14.83
CA PRO A 56 34.07 3.90 14.10
C PRO A 56 33.00 4.94 14.44
N LEU A 57 31.77 4.51 14.72
CA LEU A 57 30.66 5.40 15.03
C LEU A 57 30.78 6.06 16.43
N PRO A 58 31.03 5.33 17.53
CA PRO A 58 31.34 5.96 18.82
C PRO A 58 32.52 6.95 18.77
N ARG A 59 33.60 6.61 18.04
CA ARG A 59 34.75 7.51 17.84
C ARG A 59 34.35 8.79 17.11
N LEU A 60 33.58 8.68 16.04
CA LEU A 60 33.07 9.82 15.28
C LEU A 60 32.17 10.69 16.15
N ALA A 61 31.24 10.09 16.90
CA ALA A 61 30.33 10.81 17.77
C ALA A 61 31.06 11.61 18.85
N ARG A 62 32.11 11.05 19.47
CA ARG A 62 32.99 11.77 20.41
C ARG A 62 33.66 12.98 19.75
N THR A 63 34.23 12.78 18.56
CA THR A 63 34.88 13.84 17.78
C THR A 63 33.90 14.97 17.44
N VAL A 64 32.66 14.62 17.09
CA VAL A 64 31.59 15.58 16.79
C VAL A 64 31.15 16.34 18.05
N GLY A 65 31.04 15.67 19.19
CA GLY A 65 30.75 16.30 20.48
C GLY A 65 31.86 17.26 20.93
N GLU A 66 33.14 16.89 20.77
CA GLU A 66 34.29 17.75 21.08
C GLU A 66 34.35 19.01 20.22
N ARG A 67 33.80 18.97 18.99
CA ARG A 67 33.63 20.14 18.12
C ARG A 67 32.48 21.05 18.53
N GLY A 68 31.71 20.67 19.55
CA GLY A 68 30.62 21.47 20.12
C GLY A 68 29.25 21.24 19.48
N ALA A 69 29.07 20.19 18.67
CA ALA A 69 27.76 19.87 18.13
C ALA A 69 26.81 19.36 19.23
N THR A 70 25.57 19.83 19.20
CA THR A 70 24.50 19.44 20.14
C THR A 70 23.57 18.36 19.56
N HIS A 71 23.59 18.20 18.23
CA HIS A 71 22.71 17.29 17.49
C HIS A 71 23.49 16.45 16.48
N LEU A 72 23.29 15.14 16.53
CA LEU A 72 23.86 14.16 15.60
C LEU A 72 22.74 13.41 14.87
N VAL A 73 22.64 13.56 13.56
CA VAL A 73 21.65 12.83 12.75
C VAL A 73 22.31 11.66 12.05
N LEU A 74 21.85 10.45 12.35
CA LEU A 74 22.36 9.22 11.76
C LEU A 74 21.48 8.78 10.59
N LEU A 75 22.03 8.72 9.38
CA LEU A 75 21.31 8.33 8.17
C LEU A 75 21.91 7.07 7.54
N PRO A 76 21.23 5.92 7.64
CA PRO A 76 21.60 4.71 6.90
C PRO A 76 21.56 4.95 5.39
N VAL A 77 22.61 4.57 4.68
CA VAL A 77 22.67 4.54 3.22
C VAL A 77 22.67 3.09 2.77
N THR A 78 21.48 2.51 2.71
CA THR A 78 21.22 1.12 2.32
C THR A 78 20.05 1.07 1.33
N LEU A 79 19.96 -0.03 0.57
CA LEU A 79 18.82 -0.32 -0.29
C LEU A 79 17.83 -1.30 0.34
N GLU A 80 18.15 -1.85 1.51
CA GLU A 80 17.26 -2.71 2.28
C GLU A 80 16.55 -1.89 3.36
N ASP A 81 15.29 -2.22 3.66
CA ASP A 81 14.58 -1.62 4.78
C ASP A 81 15.12 -2.17 6.11
N ALA A 82 16.16 -1.52 6.61
CA ALA A 82 16.81 -1.88 7.87
C ALA A 82 16.17 -1.22 9.11
N GLY A 83 15.06 -0.48 8.94
CA GLY A 83 14.51 0.37 10.00
C GLY A 83 15.41 1.56 10.36
N PRO A 84 15.16 2.24 11.50
CA PRO A 84 16.02 3.30 12.00
C PRO A 84 17.43 2.80 12.28
N ALA A 85 18.43 3.67 12.17
CA ALA A 85 19.83 3.32 12.45
C ALA A 85 19.98 2.63 13.83
N GLY A 86 20.20 1.31 13.84
CA GLY A 86 20.33 0.51 15.06
C GLY A 86 21.71 0.55 15.74
N ALA A 87 22.68 1.26 15.14
CA ALA A 87 24.04 1.33 15.66
C ALA A 87 24.07 2.04 17.01
N ARG A 88 24.56 1.36 18.06
CA ARG A 88 24.69 1.95 19.40
C ARG A 88 25.71 3.09 19.35
N VAL A 89 25.35 4.22 19.94
CA VAL A 89 26.26 5.35 20.13
C VAL A 89 26.15 5.71 21.60
N ASP A 90 27.27 5.56 22.30
CA ASP A 90 27.40 6.03 23.68
C ASP A 90 27.94 7.46 23.62
N VAL A 91 27.14 8.41 24.07
CA VAL A 91 27.43 9.85 23.97
C VAL A 91 27.18 10.51 25.32
N ASP A 92 27.95 11.57 25.61
CA ASP A 92 27.67 12.42 26.77
C ASP A 92 26.27 13.04 26.65
N ARG A 93 25.65 13.39 27.79
CA ARG A 93 24.26 13.89 27.91
C ARG A 93 23.98 15.15 27.09
N THR A 94 25.01 15.81 26.57
CA THR A 94 24.95 17.04 25.77
C THR A 94 24.67 16.80 24.29
N LEU A 95 24.99 15.61 23.75
CA LEU A 95 24.82 15.29 22.33
C LEU A 95 23.54 14.47 22.11
N ARG A 96 22.54 15.06 21.45
CA ARG A 96 21.29 14.37 21.10
C ARG A 96 21.43 13.63 19.78
N VAL A 97 21.15 12.33 19.80
CA VAL A 97 21.24 11.46 18.62
C VAL A 97 19.87 11.26 18.01
N HIS A 98 19.70 11.71 16.77
CA HIS A 98 18.50 11.53 15.96
C HIS A 98 18.73 10.39 14.98
N ARG A 99 17.86 9.38 15.00
CA ARG A 99 18.04 8.14 14.22
C ARG A 99 17.11 8.15 13.01
N GLY A 100 17.66 8.55 11.87
CA GLY A 100 16.94 8.46 10.61
C GLY A 100 16.87 7.04 10.06
N ARG A 101 16.07 6.90 9.00
CA ARG A 101 15.92 5.69 8.21
C ARG A 101 16.67 5.81 6.87
N GLY A 102 16.85 4.69 6.18
CA GLY A 102 17.34 4.71 4.80
C GLY A 102 16.30 5.21 3.79
N PRO A 103 16.67 5.37 2.51
CA PRO A 103 15.71 5.62 1.43
C PRO A 103 14.53 4.64 1.50
N ALA A 104 13.30 5.14 1.32
CA ALA A 104 12.13 4.25 1.37
C ALA A 104 12.07 3.37 0.12
N THR A 105 11.34 2.25 0.21
CA THR A 105 11.12 1.33 -0.91
C THR A 105 10.61 2.06 -2.15
N ASP A 106 9.69 3.02 -1.99
CA ASP A 106 9.15 3.80 -3.11
C ASP A 106 10.18 4.75 -3.74
N ASP A 107 11.10 5.29 -2.94
CA ASP A 107 12.22 6.09 -3.45
C ASP A 107 13.13 5.23 -4.30
N ILE A 108 13.45 4.03 -3.82
CA ILE A 108 14.30 3.07 -4.53
C ILE A 108 13.63 2.62 -5.83
N ALA A 109 12.36 2.23 -5.80
CA ALA A 109 11.60 1.84 -6.97
C ALA A 109 11.58 2.95 -8.03
N ARG A 110 11.30 4.20 -7.64
CA ARG A 110 11.32 5.35 -8.54
C ARG A 110 12.68 5.52 -9.21
N MET A 111 13.77 5.47 -8.43
CA MET A 111 15.13 5.61 -8.97
C MET A 111 15.50 4.46 -9.91
N LEU A 112 15.12 3.22 -9.59
CA LEU A 112 15.34 2.06 -10.46
C LEU A 112 14.61 2.22 -11.80
N GLY A 113 13.35 2.65 -11.77
CA GLY A 113 12.59 2.89 -13.00
C GLY A 113 13.11 4.09 -13.80
N ASP A 114 13.60 5.14 -13.16
CA ASP A 114 14.30 6.25 -13.83
C ASP A 114 15.57 5.76 -14.54
N ARG A 115 16.37 4.91 -13.87
CA ARG A 115 17.54 4.26 -14.47
C ARG A 115 17.18 3.35 -15.63
N ALA A 116 16.08 2.62 -15.52
CA ALA A 116 15.57 1.79 -16.61
C ALA A 116 15.22 2.64 -17.83
N ARG A 117 14.45 3.74 -17.65
CA ARG A 117 14.08 4.65 -18.74
C ARG A 117 15.29 5.30 -19.40
N ASP A 118 16.26 5.75 -18.61
CA ASP A 118 17.50 6.34 -19.12
C ASP A 118 18.28 5.34 -19.99
N ALA A 119 18.44 4.10 -19.53
CA ALA A 119 19.19 3.08 -20.26
C ALA A 119 18.42 2.53 -21.47
N ALA A 120 17.09 2.50 -21.44
CA ALA A 120 16.26 2.10 -22.57
C ALA A 120 16.48 3.01 -23.80
N ARG A 121 16.83 4.28 -23.60
CA ARG A 121 17.15 5.22 -24.70
C ARG A 121 18.41 4.84 -25.48
N SER A 122 19.26 3.97 -24.92
CA SER A 122 20.48 3.49 -25.58
C SER A 122 20.27 2.22 -26.39
N LEU A 123 19.08 1.62 -26.35
CA LEU A 123 18.72 0.49 -27.21
C LEU A 123 18.48 0.96 -28.66
N ALA A 124 18.94 0.18 -29.63
CA ALA A 124 18.87 0.42 -31.06
C ALA A 124 17.43 0.28 -31.60
N GLY A 125 17.12 1.11 -32.61
CA GLY A 125 15.78 1.28 -33.15
C GLY A 125 15.20 2.65 -32.79
N GLU A 126 14.09 3.04 -33.41
CA GLU A 126 13.32 4.21 -32.98
C GLU A 126 13.04 4.12 -31.47
N ARG A 127 12.91 5.27 -30.79
CA ARG A 127 12.76 5.35 -29.33
C ARG A 127 11.71 4.35 -28.85
N ARG A 128 12.16 3.21 -28.32
CA ARG A 128 11.26 2.13 -27.88
C ARG A 128 10.37 2.66 -26.78
N GLN A 129 9.06 2.44 -26.93
CA GLN A 129 8.11 2.78 -25.89
C GLN A 129 8.38 1.90 -24.66
N PRO A 130 8.14 2.38 -23.43
CA PRO A 130 8.35 1.59 -22.22
C PRO A 130 7.70 0.19 -22.28
N ALA A 131 6.48 0.10 -22.82
CA ALA A 131 5.72 -1.13 -22.99
C ALA A 131 6.43 -2.21 -23.86
N GLN A 132 7.47 -1.84 -24.61
CA GLN A 132 8.24 -2.74 -25.48
C GLN A 132 9.55 -3.22 -24.84
N VAL A 133 9.86 -2.76 -23.62
CA VAL A 133 11.12 -3.03 -22.91
C VAL A 133 10.85 -3.93 -21.72
N VAL A 134 11.67 -4.97 -21.57
CA VAL A 134 11.70 -5.80 -20.35
C VAL A 134 12.83 -5.29 -19.45
N VAL A 135 12.50 -5.01 -18.19
CA VAL A 135 13.47 -4.56 -17.19
C VAL A 135 13.86 -5.73 -16.29
N VAL A 136 15.16 -5.88 -16.04
CA VAL A 136 15.71 -6.87 -15.11
C VAL A 136 16.42 -6.12 -13.98
N LEU A 137 15.82 -6.11 -12.79
CA LEU A 137 16.46 -5.58 -11.59
C LEU A 137 17.48 -6.59 -11.07
N ALA A 138 18.75 -6.22 -11.04
CA ALA A 138 19.83 -7.13 -10.68
C ALA A 138 20.47 -6.73 -9.35
N THR A 139 20.41 -7.65 -8.37
CA THR A 139 20.98 -7.47 -7.02
C THR A 139 22.07 -8.49 -6.73
N GLY A 140 22.87 -8.28 -5.68
CA GLY A 140 23.92 -9.23 -5.27
C GLY A 140 23.34 -10.57 -4.80
N GLY A 141 22.24 -10.51 -4.06
CA GLY A 141 21.65 -11.66 -3.36
C GLY A 141 22.45 -12.06 -2.12
N GLY A 142 21.81 -12.84 -1.24
CA GLY A 142 22.44 -13.37 -0.05
C GLY A 142 21.79 -14.67 0.43
N ALA A 143 22.23 -15.14 1.60
CA ALA A 143 21.69 -16.36 2.21
C ALA A 143 20.26 -16.19 2.76
N SER A 144 19.83 -14.96 3.01
CA SER A 144 18.50 -14.65 3.57
C SER A 144 17.42 -14.64 2.48
N PRO A 145 16.43 -15.55 2.51
CA PRO A 145 15.31 -15.53 1.55
C PRO A 145 14.47 -14.26 1.66
N ALA A 146 14.32 -13.70 2.86
CA ALA A 146 13.55 -12.47 3.07
C ALA A 146 14.21 -11.26 2.40
N SER A 147 15.53 -11.08 2.56
CA SER A 147 16.28 -10.02 1.85
C SER A 147 16.20 -10.23 0.33
N ASN A 148 16.28 -11.49 -0.14
CA ASN A 148 16.12 -11.80 -1.56
C ASN A 148 14.70 -11.53 -2.09
N ALA A 149 13.65 -11.52 -1.24
CA ALA A 149 12.28 -11.22 -1.68
C ALA A 149 12.03 -9.73 -1.93
N GLU A 150 12.82 -8.83 -1.31
CA GLU A 150 12.66 -7.38 -1.49
C GLU A 150 12.85 -6.93 -2.94
N VAL A 151 13.74 -7.59 -3.71
CA VAL A 151 13.90 -7.26 -5.13
C VAL A 151 12.65 -7.63 -5.96
N ALA A 152 11.89 -8.65 -5.54
CA ALA A 152 10.62 -9.00 -6.19
C ALA A 152 9.55 -7.94 -5.89
N ARG A 153 9.49 -7.44 -4.66
CA ARG A 153 8.64 -6.31 -4.29
C ARG A 153 8.99 -5.07 -5.11
N LEU A 154 10.27 -4.73 -5.22
CA LEU A 154 10.74 -3.61 -6.03
C LEU A 154 10.41 -3.78 -7.52
N ALA A 155 10.59 -4.99 -8.07
CA ALA A 155 10.22 -5.29 -9.45
C ALA A 155 8.74 -4.99 -9.71
N ARG A 156 7.86 -5.39 -8.77
CA ARG A 156 6.44 -5.11 -8.87
C ARG A 156 6.13 -3.61 -8.81
N LEU A 157 6.74 -2.88 -7.89
CA LEU A 157 6.55 -1.43 -7.78
C LEU A 157 7.02 -0.68 -9.04
N VAL A 158 8.17 -1.07 -9.59
CA VAL A 158 8.69 -0.48 -10.82
C VAL A 158 7.78 -0.80 -12.00
N TYR A 159 7.25 -2.03 -12.10
CA TYR A 159 6.28 -2.42 -13.12
C TYR A 159 5.04 -1.52 -13.12
N GLU A 160 4.41 -1.37 -11.95
CA GLU A 160 3.17 -0.61 -11.83
C GLU A 160 3.37 0.89 -12.07
N ALA A 161 4.53 1.44 -11.69
CA ALA A 161 4.79 2.87 -11.75
C ALA A 161 5.36 3.37 -13.10
N HIS A 162 5.97 2.51 -13.91
CA HIS A 162 6.76 2.94 -15.07
C HIS A 162 6.27 2.44 -16.43
N GLY A 163 5.28 1.54 -16.47
CA GLY A 163 4.64 1.09 -17.71
C GLY A 163 5.55 0.29 -18.64
N PHE A 164 6.56 -0.38 -18.09
CA PHE A 164 7.40 -1.31 -18.84
C PHE A 164 6.60 -2.53 -19.30
N GLY A 165 7.02 -3.17 -20.39
CA GLY A 165 6.37 -4.38 -20.90
C GLY A 165 6.38 -5.51 -19.87
N ASP A 166 7.50 -5.64 -19.16
CA ASP A 166 7.62 -6.47 -17.97
C ASP A 166 8.76 -5.95 -17.08
N VAL A 167 8.71 -6.26 -15.78
CA VAL A 167 9.80 -6.02 -14.84
C VAL A 167 9.99 -7.27 -13.99
N THR A 168 11.18 -7.84 -14.08
CA THR A 168 11.58 -9.03 -13.33
C THR A 168 12.89 -8.77 -12.60
N TYR A 169 13.41 -9.76 -11.88
CA TYR A 169 14.61 -9.65 -11.07
C TYR A 169 15.58 -10.80 -11.32
N ALA A 170 16.86 -10.52 -11.08
CA ALA A 170 17.94 -11.49 -11.19
C ALA A 170 18.99 -11.25 -10.11
N PHE A 171 19.81 -12.27 -9.88
CA PHE A 171 20.92 -12.20 -8.96
C PHE A 171 22.23 -12.26 -9.70
N VAL A 172 23.15 -11.37 -9.32
CA VAL A 172 24.49 -11.35 -9.87
C VAL A 172 25.28 -12.50 -9.25
N GLY A 173 25.14 -12.72 -7.93
CA GLY A 173 25.88 -13.65 -7.07
C GLY A 173 25.66 -15.14 -7.30
N LEU A 174 25.48 -15.88 -6.19
CA LEU A 174 25.23 -17.33 -6.17
C LEU A 174 23.73 -17.66 -6.14
N THR A 175 22.91 -16.74 -5.64
CA THR A 175 21.45 -16.86 -5.62
C THR A 175 20.92 -16.95 -7.06
N THR A 176 19.82 -17.67 -7.26
CA THR A 176 19.16 -17.82 -8.55
C THR A 176 17.77 -17.18 -8.54
N PRO A 177 17.23 -16.77 -9.70
CA PRO A 177 17.80 -16.93 -11.04
C PRO A 177 18.94 -15.93 -11.34
N SER A 178 19.95 -16.39 -12.07
CA SER A 178 21.07 -15.57 -12.52
C SER A 178 20.67 -14.60 -13.63
N VAL A 179 21.45 -13.54 -13.82
CA VAL A 179 21.22 -12.54 -14.89
C VAL A 179 21.09 -13.19 -16.26
N GLY A 180 21.93 -14.18 -16.58
CA GLY A 180 21.89 -14.89 -17.86
C GLY A 180 20.61 -15.72 -18.04
N GLU A 181 20.18 -16.44 -17.01
CA GLU A 181 18.96 -17.25 -17.06
C GLU A 181 17.71 -16.39 -17.27
N VAL A 182 17.64 -15.23 -16.60
CA VAL A 182 16.53 -14.29 -16.74
C VAL A 182 16.51 -13.67 -18.13
N ILE A 183 17.66 -13.25 -18.67
CA ILE A 183 17.77 -12.75 -20.05
C ILE A 183 17.31 -13.82 -21.06
N ALA A 184 17.77 -15.06 -20.91
CA ALA A 184 17.38 -16.16 -21.79
C ALA A 184 15.88 -16.50 -21.68
N ARG A 185 15.28 -16.35 -20.50
CA ARG A 185 13.82 -16.50 -20.30
C ARG A 185 13.06 -15.37 -21.00
N ALA A 186 13.45 -14.12 -20.77
CA ALA A 186 12.81 -12.96 -21.39
C ALA A 186 12.89 -13.01 -22.93
N ALA A 187 14.04 -13.41 -23.48
CA ALA A 187 14.21 -13.60 -24.92
C ALA A 187 13.26 -14.67 -25.48
N ARG A 188 13.10 -15.82 -24.80
CA ARG A 188 12.14 -16.87 -25.20
C ARG A 188 10.69 -16.41 -25.14
N LEU A 189 10.37 -15.46 -24.27
CA LEU A 189 9.05 -14.83 -24.18
C LEU A 189 8.85 -13.70 -25.21
N GLY A 190 9.82 -13.47 -26.12
CA GLY A 190 9.71 -12.50 -27.21
C GLY A 190 10.23 -11.11 -26.89
N ALA A 191 10.98 -10.93 -25.79
CA ALA A 191 11.62 -9.64 -25.49
C ALA A 191 12.59 -9.24 -26.62
N ARG A 192 12.37 -8.06 -27.22
CA ARG A 192 13.25 -7.49 -28.26
C ARG A 192 14.28 -6.50 -27.73
N GLY A 193 14.09 -6.02 -26.50
CA GLY A 193 15.00 -5.13 -25.82
C GLY A 193 14.93 -5.33 -24.31
N ILE A 194 16.09 -5.54 -23.69
CA ILE A 194 16.19 -5.79 -22.26
C ILE A 194 17.06 -4.71 -21.62
N VAL A 195 16.60 -4.14 -20.51
CA VAL A 195 17.39 -3.22 -19.69
C VAL A 195 17.68 -3.87 -18.36
N VAL A 196 18.97 -4.04 -18.05
CA VAL A 196 19.43 -4.57 -16.78
C VAL A 196 19.78 -3.41 -15.86
N VAL A 197 19.06 -3.27 -14.74
CA VAL A 197 19.23 -2.17 -13.78
C VAL A 197 19.90 -2.68 -12.52
N PRO A 198 21.07 -2.13 -12.13
CA PRO A 198 21.74 -2.52 -10.90
C PRO A 198 20.98 -1.99 -9.67
N HIS A 199 20.52 -2.90 -8.81
CA HIS A 199 20.09 -2.63 -7.45
C HIS A 199 21.29 -2.78 -6.49
N LEU A 200 22.27 -1.89 -6.68
CA LEU A 200 23.56 -1.88 -5.96
C LEU A 200 23.91 -0.44 -5.57
N LEU A 201 24.49 -0.27 -4.39
CA LEU A 201 25.13 0.98 -3.96
C LEU A 201 26.62 0.77 -3.70
N PHE A 202 27.45 1.65 -4.25
CA PHE A 202 28.88 1.76 -4.00
C PHE A 202 29.68 0.49 -4.33
N ASP A 203 29.17 -0.36 -5.22
CA ASP A 203 29.81 -1.62 -5.61
C ASP A 203 30.24 -1.62 -7.10
N PRO A 204 31.41 -1.03 -7.43
CA PRO A 204 31.91 -1.03 -8.81
C PRO A 204 32.30 -2.44 -9.29
N ARG A 205 32.64 -3.37 -8.40
CA ARG A 205 33.01 -4.74 -8.77
C ARG A 205 31.77 -5.54 -9.16
N GLY A 206 30.72 -5.47 -8.34
CA GLY A 206 29.40 -6.03 -8.65
C GLY A 206 28.82 -5.46 -9.92
N HIS A 207 28.91 -4.15 -10.15
CA HIS A 207 28.46 -3.53 -11.40
C HIS A 207 29.22 -4.05 -12.63
N ARG A 208 30.55 -4.18 -12.57
CA ARG A 208 31.35 -4.77 -13.66
C ARG A 208 30.98 -6.23 -13.92
N ARG A 209 30.76 -7.02 -12.86
CA ARG A 209 30.35 -8.42 -12.96
C ARG A 209 28.96 -8.55 -13.59
N LEU A 210 28.01 -7.73 -13.15
CA LEU A 210 26.68 -7.60 -13.74
C LEU A 210 26.75 -7.27 -15.22
N ALA A 211 27.51 -6.24 -15.60
CA ALA A 211 27.62 -5.81 -16.99
C ALA A 211 28.20 -6.92 -17.89
N ARG A 212 29.18 -7.68 -17.39
CA ARG A 212 29.74 -8.84 -18.11
C ARG A 212 28.69 -9.95 -18.28
N GLN A 213 27.96 -10.31 -17.22
CA GLN A 213 26.91 -11.34 -17.30
C GLN A 213 25.77 -10.92 -18.23
N ALA A 214 25.34 -9.67 -18.16
CA ALA A 214 24.28 -9.13 -19.02
C ALA A 214 24.68 -9.16 -20.50
N ARG A 215 25.90 -8.75 -20.83
CA ARG A 215 26.43 -8.81 -22.21
C ARG A 215 26.56 -10.25 -22.72
N ALA A 216 27.09 -11.16 -21.89
CA ALA A 216 27.21 -12.56 -22.25
C ALA A 216 25.84 -13.22 -22.45
N GLY A 217 24.87 -12.94 -21.56
CA GLY A 217 23.50 -13.42 -21.68
C GLY A 217 22.79 -12.89 -22.93
N GLY A 218 22.94 -11.59 -23.21
CA GLY A 218 22.39 -10.96 -24.42
C GLY A 218 22.94 -11.57 -25.71
N ALA A 219 24.27 -11.75 -25.78
CA ALA A 219 24.92 -12.39 -26.92
C ALA A 219 24.46 -13.84 -27.12
N ALA A 220 24.38 -14.63 -26.04
CA ALA A 220 23.93 -16.01 -26.09
C ALA A 220 22.45 -16.14 -26.52
N ALA A 221 21.59 -15.25 -26.03
CA ALA A 221 20.17 -15.23 -26.35
C ALA A 221 19.83 -14.45 -27.64
N ARG A 222 20.83 -13.84 -28.30
CA ARG A 222 20.67 -12.97 -29.49
C ARG A 222 19.64 -11.86 -29.29
N VAL A 223 19.64 -11.26 -28.09
CA VAL A 223 18.76 -10.15 -27.72
C VAL A 223 19.59 -8.93 -27.34
N GLU A 224 19.09 -7.76 -27.68
CA GLU A 224 19.75 -6.51 -27.33
C GLU A 224 19.60 -6.21 -25.83
N VAL A 225 20.72 -5.92 -25.17
CA VAL A 225 20.77 -5.66 -23.73
C VAL A 225 21.50 -4.35 -23.44
N ALA A 226 20.84 -3.43 -22.74
CA ALA A 226 21.45 -2.25 -22.16
C ALA A 226 21.62 -2.42 -20.65
N VAL A 227 22.72 -1.89 -20.09
CA VAL A 227 22.99 -1.94 -18.64
C VAL A 227 22.95 -0.54 -18.08
N ALA A 228 22.10 -0.30 -17.09
CA ALA A 228 21.95 1.01 -16.48
C ALA A 228 23.13 1.39 -15.56
N ARG A 229 23.21 2.69 -15.26
CA ARG A 229 24.13 3.23 -14.25
C ARG A 229 23.65 2.86 -12.83
N THR A 230 24.58 2.77 -11.87
CA THR A 230 24.26 2.51 -10.46
C THR A 230 23.45 3.64 -9.83
N LEU A 231 22.83 3.36 -8.67
CA LEU A 231 21.99 4.33 -7.95
C LEU A 231 22.80 5.42 -7.23
N ASP A 232 24.09 5.20 -6.96
CA ASP A 232 24.98 6.11 -6.21
C ASP A 232 24.97 7.56 -6.70
N THR A 233 24.88 7.72 -8.02
CA THR A 233 24.92 9.02 -8.69
C THR A 233 23.53 9.58 -8.99
N HIS A 234 22.46 8.85 -8.63
CA HIS A 234 21.10 9.28 -8.91
C HIS A 234 20.74 10.49 -8.03
N PRO A 235 20.17 11.59 -8.58
CA PRO A 235 19.74 12.74 -7.78
C PRO A 235 18.71 12.36 -6.71
N GLY A 236 17.82 11.40 -7.01
CA GLY A 236 16.84 10.81 -6.10
C GLY A 236 17.39 10.34 -4.75
N LEU A 237 18.64 9.89 -4.71
CA LEU A 237 19.25 9.41 -3.46
C LEU A 237 19.47 10.57 -2.49
N VAL A 238 19.87 11.74 -2.98
CA VAL A 238 20.03 12.94 -2.15
C VAL A 238 18.67 13.40 -1.63
N TRP A 239 17.66 13.43 -2.50
CA TRP A 239 16.30 13.82 -2.12
C TRP A 239 15.71 12.90 -1.03
N ALA A 240 15.89 11.58 -1.18
CA ALA A 240 15.46 10.61 -0.19
C ALA A 240 16.15 10.82 1.16
N LEU A 241 17.48 11.04 1.15
CA LEU A 241 18.25 11.27 2.38
C LEU A 241 17.88 12.60 3.07
N VAL A 242 17.57 13.66 2.32
CA VAL A 242 17.07 14.90 2.92
C VAL A 242 15.71 14.67 3.59
N ARG A 243 14.82 13.89 2.98
CA ARG A 243 13.52 13.56 3.60
C ARG A 243 13.72 12.77 4.89
N ARG A 244 14.60 11.77 4.88
CA ARG A 244 14.93 10.97 6.08
C ARG A 244 15.60 11.78 7.17
N HIS A 245 16.40 12.78 6.80
CA HIS A 245 16.98 13.75 7.74
C HIS A 245 15.89 14.57 8.43
N LEU A 246 14.95 15.13 7.67
CA LEU A 246 13.84 15.93 8.20
C LEU A 246 12.95 15.10 9.12
N GLU A 247 12.61 13.88 8.74
CA GLU A 247 11.84 12.96 9.58
C GLU A 247 12.56 12.67 10.90
N ALA A 248 13.87 12.44 10.88
CA ALA A 248 14.65 12.17 12.08
C ALA A 248 14.66 13.36 13.06
N LEU A 249 14.60 14.59 12.55
CA LEU A 249 14.59 15.82 13.34
C LEU A 249 13.18 16.23 13.82
N ALA A 250 12.14 15.85 13.08
CA ALA A 250 10.75 16.11 13.45
C ALA A 250 10.39 15.46 14.79
N ASP A 251 10.90 14.25 15.05
CA ASP A 251 10.76 13.55 16.34
C ASP A 251 11.39 14.34 17.52
N GLY A 252 12.29 15.29 17.24
CA GLY A 252 12.96 16.14 18.22
C GLY A 252 12.48 17.60 18.25
N GLY A 253 11.45 17.97 17.48
CA GLY A 253 10.94 19.35 17.40
C GLY A 253 11.85 20.34 16.65
N LEU A 254 12.87 19.86 15.95
CA LEU A 254 13.78 20.67 15.14
C LEU A 254 13.23 20.78 13.71
N GLY A 255 12.85 21.98 13.30
CA GLY A 255 12.26 22.24 11.98
C GLY A 255 13.27 22.27 10.82
N ALA A 256 12.78 22.52 9.61
CA ALA A 256 13.55 22.54 8.36
C ALA A 256 14.53 23.74 8.19
N ALA A 257 14.95 24.38 9.29
CA ALA A 257 15.68 25.65 9.30
C ALA A 257 17.03 25.61 8.55
N TRP A 258 17.58 24.41 8.35
CA TRP A 258 18.87 24.15 7.71
C TRP A 258 18.75 23.63 6.28
N VAL A 259 17.56 23.22 5.84
CA VAL A 259 17.39 22.67 4.50
C VAL A 259 17.26 23.81 3.49
N ASN A 260 17.88 23.64 2.31
CA ASN A 260 17.72 24.57 1.20
C ASN A 260 16.23 24.88 0.94
N PRO A 261 15.78 26.15 1.03
CA PRO A 261 14.37 26.50 0.88
C PRO A 261 13.77 26.13 -0.48
N ASP A 262 14.57 26.17 -1.57
CA ASP A 262 14.12 25.76 -2.90
C ASP A 262 13.81 24.27 -2.96
N LEU A 263 14.65 23.48 -2.30
CA LEU A 263 14.42 22.05 -2.15
C LEU A 263 13.16 21.80 -1.31
N LEU A 264 13.00 22.48 -0.18
CA LEU A 264 11.84 22.30 0.68
C LEU A 264 10.53 22.47 -0.10
N ARG A 265 10.46 23.51 -0.94
CA ARG A 265 9.32 23.74 -1.86
C ARG A 265 9.10 22.57 -2.81
N VAL A 266 10.16 22.01 -3.39
CA VAL A 266 10.07 20.83 -4.28
C VAL A 266 9.59 19.59 -3.52
N LEU A 267 10.06 19.34 -2.30
CA LEU A 267 9.64 18.18 -1.50
C LEU A 267 8.18 18.30 -1.05
N GLU A 268 7.72 19.50 -0.70
CA GLU A 268 6.32 19.78 -0.38
C GLU A 268 5.40 19.50 -1.58
N HIS A 269 5.81 19.90 -2.79
CA HIS A 269 5.05 19.61 -4.01
C HIS A 269 5.19 18.15 -4.48
N ALA A 270 6.28 17.46 -4.15
CA ALA A 270 6.49 16.06 -4.49
C ALA A 270 5.57 15.10 -3.71
N HIS A 271 5.01 15.50 -2.56
CA HIS A 271 3.98 14.73 -1.86
C HIS A 271 2.69 14.55 -2.69
N ALA A 272 2.45 15.39 -3.70
CA ALA A 272 1.31 15.26 -4.60
C ALA A 272 1.55 14.27 -5.76
N HIS A 273 2.75 13.69 -5.89
CA HIS A 273 3.13 12.84 -7.02
C HIS A 273 3.83 11.54 -6.57
N GLY A 274 3.18 10.78 -5.69
CA GLY A 274 3.38 9.32 -5.69
C GLY A 274 3.20 8.77 -7.12
N PRO A 275 3.73 7.57 -7.45
CA PRO A 275 3.49 6.98 -8.76
C PRO A 275 1.98 6.81 -8.93
N ARG A 276 1.36 7.77 -9.63
CA ARG A 276 -0.05 7.72 -9.94
C ARG A 276 -0.25 6.62 -10.96
N PRO A 277 -1.36 5.87 -10.88
CA PRO A 277 -1.77 5.07 -12.01
C PRO A 277 -1.76 5.97 -13.25
N GLY A 278 -1.20 5.53 -14.37
CA GLY A 278 -1.31 6.30 -15.61
C GLY A 278 -2.78 6.66 -15.88
N ALA A 279 -3.04 7.76 -16.58
CA ALA A 279 -4.40 8.27 -16.82
C ALA A 279 -5.39 7.17 -17.29
N ASP A 280 -4.91 6.21 -18.08
CA ASP A 280 -5.68 5.04 -18.53
C ASP A 280 -6.15 4.13 -17.38
N ARG A 281 -5.30 3.93 -16.36
CA ARG A 281 -5.63 3.12 -15.19
C ARG A 281 -6.55 3.89 -14.23
N GLU A 282 -6.37 5.19 -14.08
CA GLU A 282 -7.33 6.05 -13.35
C GLU A 282 -8.70 6.02 -14.02
N ALA A 283 -8.77 6.13 -15.35
CA ALA A 283 -10.02 6.02 -16.11
C ALA A 283 -10.69 4.64 -15.94
N ARG A 284 -9.91 3.55 -15.99
CA ARG A 284 -10.43 2.19 -15.73
C ARG A 284 -10.92 2.02 -14.29
N MET A 285 -10.19 2.55 -13.30
CA MET A 285 -10.62 2.52 -11.90
C MET A 285 -11.91 3.32 -11.69
N ALA A 286 -12.03 4.51 -12.31
CA ALA A 286 -13.26 5.31 -12.26
C ALA A 286 -14.46 4.59 -12.88
N GLN A 287 -14.26 3.77 -13.92
CA GLN A 287 -15.32 2.94 -14.49
C GLN A 287 -15.78 1.82 -13.53
N LEU A 288 -14.86 1.23 -12.77
CA LEU A 288 -15.14 0.15 -11.83
C LEU A 288 -15.78 0.63 -10.53
N LEU A 289 -15.37 1.79 -10.02
CA LEU A 289 -15.82 2.31 -8.72
C LEU A 289 -17.17 3.04 -8.83
N PRO A 290 -18.10 2.85 -7.86
CA PRO A 290 -19.29 3.69 -7.74
C PRO A 290 -18.93 5.17 -7.62
N PRO A 291 -19.78 6.12 -8.09
CA PRO A 291 -19.47 7.55 -8.15
C PRO A 291 -18.90 8.14 -6.85
N ARG A 292 -19.44 7.73 -5.70
CA ARG A 292 -18.98 8.16 -4.37
C ARG A 292 -17.53 7.79 -4.04
N TYR A 293 -16.97 6.74 -4.66
CA TYR A 293 -15.60 6.24 -4.45
C TYR A 293 -14.63 6.66 -5.55
N ARG A 294 -15.07 7.48 -6.52
CA ARG A 294 -14.21 7.96 -7.62
C ARG A 294 -13.32 9.12 -7.22
N ASP A 295 -13.65 9.80 -6.13
CA ASP A 295 -12.79 10.84 -5.57
C ASP A 295 -11.55 10.21 -4.94
N SER A 296 -10.38 10.54 -5.49
CA SER A 296 -9.09 10.04 -5.02
C SER A 296 -8.65 10.60 -3.67
N SER A 297 -9.33 11.64 -3.17
CA SER A 297 -9.12 12.20 -1.84
C SER A 297 -9.96 11.52 -0.74
N LEU A 298 -10.89 10.62 -1.12
CA LEU A 298 -11.71 9.89 -0.17
C LEU A 298 -10.86 8.84 0.57
N VAL A 299 -10.69 9.04 1.88
CA VAL A 299 -10.05 8.06 2.76
C VAL A 299 -11.08 7.01 3.17
N VAL A 300 -10.93 5.78 2.69
CA VAL A 300 -11.77 4.64 3.08
C VAL A 300 -11.09 3.89 4.23
N SER A 301 -11.77 3.79 5.37
CA SER A 301 -11.26 3.03 6.52
C SER A 301 -11.25 1.52 6.22
N SER A 302 -10.15 0.86 6.55
CA SER A 302 -10.01 -0.61 6.53
C SER A 302 -10.24 -1.26 7.90
N ALA A 303 -10.65 -0.47 8.91
CA ALA A 303 -10.94 -0.99 10.23
C ALA A 303 -12.15 -1.96 10.18
N PRO A 304 -12.08 -3.11 10.88
CA PRO A 304 -13.23 -4.01 10.99
C PRO A 304 -14.39 -3.27 11.64
N MET A 305 -15.57 -3.36 11.03
CA MET A 305 -16.73 -2.58 11.45
C MET A 305 -17.44 -3.22 12.65
N GLU A 306 -17.77 -2.41 13.64
CA GLU A 306 -18.64 -2.82 14.75
C GLU A 306 -20.07 -3.02 14.25
N ALA A 307 -20.80 -3.96 14.87
CA ALA A 307 -22.20 -4.19 14.53
C ALA A 307 -23.05 -2.97 14.93
N ALA A 308 -23.78 -2.38 13.97
CA ALA A 308 -24.65 -1.23 14.22
C ALA A 308 -25.59 -1.51 15.41
N THR A 309 -25.61 -0.65 16.42
CA THR A 309 -26.47 -0.81 17.60
C THR A 309 -27.92 -0.49 17.22
N LEU A 310 -28.89 -1.33 17.65
CA LEU A 310 -30.30 -1.07 17.37
C LEU A 310 -30.72 0.27 17.98
N ARG A 311 -31.30 1.15 17.17
CA ARG A 311 -31.85 2.43 17.65
C ARG A 311 -33.34 2.24 17.95
N ARG A 312 -33.84 2.95 18.95
CA ARG A 312 -35.28 2.97 19.27
C ARG A 312 -35.92 4.27 18.79
N ASP A 313 -37.17 4.19 18.35
CA ASP A 313 -38.01 5.35 18.05
C ASP A 313 -38.65 5.92 19.32
N ASP A 314 -39.44 6.99 19.16
CA ASP A 314 -40.10 7.70 20.25
C ASP A 314 -41.13 6.82 20.99
N ASP A 315 -41.63 5.76 20.35
CA ASP A 315 -42.54 4.76 20.91
C ASP A 315 -41.78 3.57 21.55
N GLY A 316 -40.45 3.63 21.60
CA GLY A 316 -39.59 2.60 22.19
C GLY A 316 -39.40 1.34 21.33
N ARG A 317 -39.89 1.32 20.07
CA ARG A 317 -39.72 0.22 19.11
C ARG A 317 -38.44 0.40 18.31
N VAL A 318 -37.96 -0.64 17.62
CA VAL A 318 -36.71 -0.57 16.85
C VAL A 318 -36.91 0.29 15.59
N ALA A 319 -36.16 1.38 15.43
CA ALA A 319 -36.19 2.23 14.25
C ALA A 319 -35.32 1.62 13.13
N TRP A 320 -35.82 0.58 12.45
CA TRP A 320 -35.06 -0.17 11.45
C TRP A 320 -34.52 0.71 10.32
N ASP A 321 -35.31 1.66 9.83
CA ASP A 321 -34.94 2.66 8.81
C ASP A 321 -33.81 3.61 9.23
N ARG A 322 -33.60 3.81 10.54
CA ARG A 322 -32.59 4.73 11.10
C ARG A 322 -31.42 4.02 11.77
N THR A 323 -31.41 2.68 11.73
CA THR A 323 -30.42 1.85 12.42
C THR A 323 -29.02 1.96 11.80
N TRP A 324 -28.93 2.28 10.50
CA TRP A 324 -27.66 2.42 9.79
C TRP A 324 -27.45 3.86 9.30
N GLN A 325 -26.23 4.39 9.47
CA GLN A 325 -25.86 5.77 9.14
C GLN A 325 -24.96 5.88 7.89
N GLY A 326 -24.49 4.78 7.31
CA GLY A 326 -23.65 4.82 6.11
C GLY A 326 -23.52 3.49 5.32
N PHE A 327 -23.08 3.59 4.07
CA PHE A 327 -22.93 2.46 3.12
C PHE A 327 -21.98 1.37 3.63
N CYS A 328 -20.94 1.75 4.39
CA CYS A 328 -19.98 0.80 4.94
C CYS A 328 -20.68 -0.20 5.89
N GLU A 329 -21.70 0.23 6.63
CA GLU A 329 -22.44 -0.63 7.59
C GLU A 329 -23.31 -1.68 6.88
N LEU A 330 -23.53 -1.52 5.57
CA LEU A 330 -24.30 -2.39 4.70
C LEU A 330 -23.41 -2.98 3.58
N ALA A 331 -22.09 -2.97 3.68
CA ALA A 331 -21.21 -3.39 2.58
C ALA A 331 -21.19 -4.93 2.38
N LEU A 332 -21.43 -5.42 1.14
CA LEU A 332 -21.43 -6.86 0.77
C LEU A 332 -20.09 -7.55 1.02
N ALA A 333 -19.01 -6.77 1.05
CA ALA A 333 -17.66 -7.22 1.35
C ALA A 333 -17.02 -6.26 2.36
N GLY A 334 -16.40 -6.80 3.41
CA GLY A 334 -15.63 -6.04 4.40
C GLY A 334 -16.19 -6.03 5.84
N GLY A 335 -17.40 -6.55 6.06
CA GLY A 335 -17.93 -6.85 7.41
C GLY A 335 -17.67 -8.30 7.82
N PRO A 336 -17.64 -8.64 9.12
CA PRO A 336 -17.64 -10.03 9.56
C PRO A 336 -18.85 -10.75 8.93
N PRO A 337 -18.70 -11.91 8.28
CA PRO A 337 -19.85 -12.67 7.79
C PRO A 337 -20.80 -12.89 8.97
N HIS A 338 -22.07 -12.56 8.82
CA HIS A 338 -23.05 -12.61 9.91
C HIS A 338 -22.98 -13.98 10.60
N ARG A 339 -22.36 -14.01 11.80
CA ARG A 339 -22.15 -15.12 12.75
C ARG A 339 -21.78 -16.52 12.22
N GLY A 340 -21.21 -16.65 11.01
CA GLY A 340 -20.56 -17.89 10.51
C GLY A 340 -21.42 -19.17 10.46
N THR A 341 -22.71 -19.11 10.81
CA THR A 341 -23.66 -20.23 10.81
C THR A 341 -24.86 -19.83 9.97
N LEU A 342 -25.27 -20.71 9.06
CA LEU A 342 -26.43 -20.49 8.20
C LEU A 342 -27.70 -20.30 9.05
N LEU A 343 -28.38 -19.18 8.88
CA LEU A 343 -29.70 -18.96 9.49
C LEU A 343 -30.76 -19.67 8.63
N GLU A 344 -31.26 -20.78 9.14
CA GLU A 344 -32.26 -21.62 8.48
C GLU A 344 -33.68 -21.34 9.00
N ALA A 345 -34.67 -21.71 8.19
CA ALA A 345 -36.06 -21.71 8.63
C ALA A 345 -36.29 -22.74 9.75
N VAL A 346 -37.19 -22.38 10.67
CA VAL A 346 -37.59 -23.26 11.77
C VAL A 346 -38.58 -24.31 11.26
N ALA A 347 -38.51 -25.52 11.81
CA ALA A 347 -39.41 -26.61 11.44
C ALA A 347 -40.88 -26.23 11.76
N PRO A 348 -41.88 -26.65 10.95
CA PRO A 348 -43.26 -26.21 11.14
C PRO A 348 -43.86 -26.54 12.51
N ASP A 349 -43.50 -27.68 13.08
CA ASP A 349 -43.88 -28.12 14.43
C ASP A 349 -43.30 -27.21 15.53
N GLU A 350 -42.03 -26.79 15.41
CA GLU A 350 -41.41 -25.84 16.35
C GLU A 350 -42.05 -24.44 16.25
N ALA A 351 -42.37 -23.97 15.04
CA ALA A 351 -43.04 -22.69 14.84
C ALA A 351 -44.48 -22.69 15.41
N LEU A 352 -45.20 -23.81 15.27
CA LEU A 352 -46.56 -23.99 15.78
C LEU A 352 -46.61 -24.33 17.29
N ALA A 353 -45.48 -24.68 17.91
CA ALA A 353 -45.41 -24.93 19.34
C ALA A 353 -45.70 -23.68 20.19
N ASN A 354 -45.46 -22.48 19.64
CA ASN A 354 -45.84 -21.20 20.26
C ASN A 354 -46.37 -20.22 19.20
N PRO A 355 -47.66 -20.33 18.83
CA PRO A 355 -48.26 -19.53 17.76
C PRO A 355 -48.26 -18.02 18.04
N GLU A 356 -48.47 -17.62 19.30
CA GLU A 356 -48.46 -16.21 19.71
C GLU A 356 -47.08 -15.59 19.50
N ARG A 357 -46.04 -16.25 20.03
CA ARG A 357 -44.66 -15.77 19.86
C ARG A 357 -44.23 -15.77 18.40
N TYR A 358 -44.63 -16.78 17.62
CA TYR A 358 -44.35 -16.83 16.20
C TYR A 358 -45.02 -15.67 15.44
N ALA A 359 -46.26 -15.32 15.79
CA ALA A 359 -46.95 -14.17 15.23
C ALA A 359 -46.25 -12.84 15.58
N GLU A 360 -45.78 -12.67 16.81
CA GLU A 360 -45.00 -11.49 17.23
C GLU A 360 -43.71 -11.32 16.42
N VAL A 361 -42.92 -12.39 16.30
CA VAL A 361 -41.66 -12.38 15.52
C VAL A 361 -41.93 -12.00 14.07
N ARG A 362 -43.00 -12.55 13.48
CA ARG A 362 -43.36 -12.24 12.09
C ARG A 362 -43.86 -10.82 11.92
N ALA A 363 -44.61 -10.29 12.87
CA ALA A 363 -45.05 -8.89 12.86
C ALA A 363 -43.85 -7.94 12.90
N GLU A 364 -42.83 -8.26 13.71
CA GLU A 364 -41.63 -7.45 13.81
C GLU A 364 -40.72 -7.56 12.58
N LEU A 365 -40.56 -8.78 12.02
CA LEU A 365 -39.88 -8.98 10.74
C LEU A 365 -40.60 -8.24 9.61
N ALA A 366 -41.93 -8.31 9.55
CA ALA A 366 -42.73 -7.61 8.55
C ALA A 366 -42.46 -6.10 8.61
N ARG A 367 -42.55 -5.53 9.81
CA ARG A 367 -42.27 -4.12 10.07
C ARG A 367 -40.86 -3.73 9.63
N GLY A 368 -39.85 -4.51 10.02
CA GLY A 368 -38.46 -4.24 9.65
C GLY A 368 -38.23 -4.30 8.14
N LEU A 369 -38.73 -5.34 7.47
CA LEU A 369 -38.58 -5.52 6.02
C LEU A 369 -39.28 -4.41 5.23
N GLU A 370 -40.49 -4.03 5.61
CA GLU A 370 -41.24 -2.94 4.98
C GLU A 370 -40.54 -1.60 5.18
N MET A 371 -40.05 -1.31 6.39
CA MET A 371 -39.35 -0.06 6.68
C MET A 371 -38.06 0.11 5.84
N VAL A 372 -37.32 -0.97 5.61
CA VAL A 372 -36.01 -0.88 4.93
C VAL A 372 -36.08 -1.05 3.42
N THR A 373 -37.15 -1.64 2.89
CA THR A 373 -37.30 -1.89 1.45
C THR A 373 -38.51 -1.21 0.80
N GLY A 374 -39.54 -0.85 1.57
CA GLY A 374 -40.84 -0.42 1.05
C GLY A 374 -41.61 -1.50 0.30
N LEU A 375 -41.15 -2.76 0.28
CA LEU A 375 -41.81 -3.87 -0.40
C LEU A 375 -42.87 -4.53 0.49
N ALA A 376 -43.94 -5.02 -0.12
CA ALA A 376 -45.01 -5.70 0.59
C ALA A 376 -44.56 -7.06 1.14
N VAL A 377 -44.91 -7.34 2.38
CA VAL A 377 -44.66 -8.63 3.04
C VAL A 377 -45.84 -9.59 2.82
N VAL A 378 -45.56 -10.88 2.67
CA VAL A 378 -46.54 -11.95 2.46
C VAL A 378 -46.59 -12.83 3.71
N LEU A 379 -47.75 -12.87 4.36
CA LEU A 379 -47.98 -13.64 5.58
C LEU A 379 -48.66 -15.00 5.35
N ASP A 380 -49.29 -15.24 4.20
CA ASP A 380 -49.98 -16.51 3.93
C ASP A 380 -49.06 -17.58 3.32
N GLY A 381 -47.78 -17.56 3.73
CA GLY A 381 -46.72 -18.46 3.22
C GLY A 381 -46.54 -19.74 4.04
N PRO A 382 -45.55 -20.57 3.68
CA PRO A 382 -45.20 -21.76 4.45
C PRO A 382 -44.83 -21.43 5.90
N VAL A 383 -45.25 -22.28 6.84
CA VAL A 383 -44.88 -22.17 8.26
C VAL A 383 -43.36 -22.26 8.41
N GLY A 384 -42.79 -21.43 9.28
CA GLY A 384 -41.35 -21.25 9.45
C GLY A 384 -40.75 -20.13 8.58
N TRP A 385 -41.59 -19.44 7.80
CA TRP A 385 -41.15 -18.42 6.85
C TRP A 385 -41.96 -17.12 6.93
N ILE A 386 -41.36 -16.04 6.41
CA ILE A 386 -42.02 -14.78 6.09
C ILE A 386 -41.69 -14.40 4.65
N GLY A 387 -42.69 -14.04 3.85
CA GLY A 387 -42.50 -13.71 2.44
C GLY A 387 -42.24 -12.21 2.22
N LEU A 388 -41.42 -11.87 1.24
CA LEU A 388 -41.18 -10.51 0.76
C LEU A 388 -41.44 -10.47 -0.75
N ARG A 389 -42.37 -9.64 -1.19
CA ARG A 389 -42.75 -9.53 -2.61
C ARG A 389 -41.84 -8.55 -3.32
N CYS A 390 -40.95 -9.08 -4.16
CA CYS A 390 -40.13 -8.29 -5.06
C CYS A 390 -40.96 -7.73 -6.22
N VAL A 391 -40.43 -6.70 -6.89
CA VAL A 391 -41.09 -6.03 -8.02
C VAL A 391 -41.28 -6.98 -9.20
N ASP A 392 -40.27 -7.82 -9.46
CA ASP A 392 -40.25 -8.81 -10.53
C ASP A 392 -39.38 -10.02 -10.15
N GLU A 393 -39.34 -11.02 -11.04
CA GLU A 393 -38.51 -12.21 -10.84
C GLU A 393 -37.01 -11.91 -10.92
N GLU A 394 -36.59 -10.88 -11.65
CA GLU A 394 -35.18 -10.52 -11.81
C GLU A 394 -34.61 -10.04 -10.47
N MET A 395 -35.33 -9.12 -9.84
CA MET A 395 -35.04 -8.63 -8.50
C MET A 395 -35.05 -9.76 -7.48
N ALA A 396 -36.04 -10.66 -7.53
CA ALA A 396 -36.12 -11.79 -6.62
C ALA A 396 -34.89 -12.71 -6.77
N ILE A 397 -34.49 -13.05 -8.00
CA ILE A 397 -33.30 -13.88 -8.27
C ILE A 397 -32.03 -13.20 -7.77
N TRP A 398 -31.89 -11.90 -8.02
CA TRP A 398 -30.71 -11.14 -7.62
C TRP A 398 -30.59 -11.07 -6.10
N LEU A 399 -31.67 -10.67 -5.41
CA LEU A 399 -31.71 -10.55 -3.95
C LEU A 399 -31.51 -11.90 -3.28
N MET A 400 -32.16 -12.98 -3.76
CA MET A 400 -31.95 -14.33 -3.23
C MET A 400 -30.47 -14.71 -3.22
N ARG A 401 -29.77 -14.52 -4.35
CA ARG A 401 -28.34 -14.85 -4.47
C ARG A 401 -27.49 -14.02 -3.52
N ALA A 402 -27.79 -12.73 -3.38
CA ALA A 402 -27.05 -11.84 -2.49
C ALA A 402 -27.29 -12.17 -1.00
N ILE A 403 -28.52 -12.46 -0.60
CA ILE A 403 -28.87 -12.79 0.80
C ILE A 403 -28.28 -14.14 1.22
N VAL A 404 -28.21 -15.12 0.32
CA VAL A 404 -27.56 -16.41 0.61
C VAL A 404 -26.06 -16.24 0.92
N VAL A 405 -25.38 -15.28 0.27
CA VAL A 405 -23.98 -14.94 0.58
C VAL A 405 -23.83 -14.35 1.99
N GLU A 406 -24.89 -13.78 2.56
CA GLU A 406 -24.94 -13.28 3.94
C GLU A 406 -25.25 -14.38 4.98
N ASN A 407 -25.17 -15.67 4.59
CA ASN A 407 -25.50 -16.84 5.43
C ASN A 407 -26.96 -16.86 5.93
N ILE A 408 -27.91 -16.43 5.11
CA ILE A 408 -29.35 -16.58 5.40
C ILE A 408 -29.97 -17.47 4.33
N MET A 409 -30.67 -18.52 4.76
CA MET A 409 -31.40 -19.40 3.85
C MET A 409 -32.57 -18.64 3.23
N VAL A 410 -32.70 -18.67 1.91
CA VAL A 410 -33.80 -18.03 1.20
C VAL A 410 -34.45 -19.02 0.24
N ARG A 411 -35.77 -19.12 0.30
CA ARG A 411 -36.58 -19.86 -0.68
C ARG A 411 -37.26 -18.85 -1.61
N ARG A 412 -37.30 -19.13 -2.91
CA ARG A 412 -37.97 -18.25 -3.90
C ARG A 412 -39.11 -18.98 -4.58
N GLU A 413 -40.25 -18.31 -4.70
CA GLU A 413 -41.37 -18.72 -5.55
C GLU A 413 -41.81 -17.53 -6.40
N GLY A 414 -41.51 -17.58 -7.71
CA GLY A 414 -41.72 -16.44 -8.61
C GLY A 414 -41.02 -15.18 -8.09
N ALA A 415 -41.78 -14.10 -7.90
CA ALA A 415 -41.30 -12.83 -7.37
C ALA A 415 -41.32 -12.73 -5.83
N ILE A 416 -41.58 -13.83 -5.10
CA ILE A 416 -41.65 -13.82 -3.63
C ILE A 416 -40.42 -14.52 -3.05
N LEU A 417 -39.76 -13.86 -2.10
CA LEU A 417 -38.67 -14.41 -1.28
C LEU A 417 -39.18 -14.78 0.10
N TYR A 418 -39.07 -16.04 0.46
CA TYR A 418 -39.33 -16.53 1.79
C TYR A 418 -38.05 -16.53 2.60
N LEU A 419 -38.09 -15.79 3.71
CA LEU A 419 -37.02 -15.62 4.68
C LEU A 419 -37.36 -16.40 5.98
N PRO A 420 -36.37 -16.87 6.74
CA PRO A 420 -36.60 -17.62 7.97
C PRO A 420 -37.36 -16.82 9.01
N ALA A 421 -38.33 -17.44 9.67
CA ALA A 421 -39.01 -16.90 10.82
C ALA A 421 -39.32 -18.01 11.83
N GLY A 422 -39.08 -17.78 13.11
CA GLY A 422 -39.34 -18.78 14.14
C GLY A 422 -39.56 -18.17 15.52
N CYS A 423 -40.26 -18.90 16.39
CA CYS A 423 -40.60 -18.44 17.74
C CYS A 423 -39.37 -18.11 18.61
N ARG A 424 -38.23 -18.79 18.36
CA ARG A 424 -36.94 -18.56 19.05
C ARG A 424 -36.19 -17.30 18.62
N PHE A 425 -36.64 -16.60 17.58
CA PHE A 425 -35.90 -15.49 17.02
C PHE A 425 -35.94 -14.28 17.98
N THR A 426 -34.77 -13.65 18.14
CA THR A 426 -34.57 -12.50 19.02
C THR A 426 -34.30 -11.22 18.23
N LEU A 427 -34.63 -10.07 18.83
CA LEU A 427 -34.39 -8.75 18.22
C LEU A 427 -32.90 -8.52 17.92
N ASP A 428 -32.03 -8.75 18.89
CA ASP A 428 -30.57 -8.54 18.76
C ASP A 428 -29.84 -9.66 17.99
N GLY A 429 -30.55 -10.73 17.63
CA GLY A 429 -30.04 -11.89 16.93
C GLY A 429 -30.64 -12.04 15.54
N GLU A 430 -31.51 -13.04 15.39
CA GLU A 430 -32.00 -13.53 14.12
C GLU A 430 -32.84 -12.49 13.36
N ILE A 431 -33.70 -11.74 14.06
CA ILE A 431 -34.54 -10.69 13.44
C ILE A 431 -33.65 -9.62 12.81
N LYS A 432 -32.69 -9.10 13.58
CA LYS A 432 -31.71 -8.12 13.08
C LYS A 432 -30.92 -8.67 11.91
N ASN A 433 -30.48 -9.92 11.93
CA ASN A 433 -29.73 -10.52 10.84
C ASN A 433 -30.54 -10.54 9.53
N VAL A 434 -31.80 -11.00 9.58
CA VAL A 434 -32.68 -11.04 8.41
C VAL A 434 -32.93 -9.64 7.85
N VAL A 435 -33.34 -8.69 8.71
CA VAL A 435 -33.65 -7.31 8.27
C VAL A 435 -32.39 -6.62 7.71
N THR A 436 -31.23 -6.80 8.34
CA THR A 436 -29.96 -6.20 7.87
C THR A 436 -29.55 -6.75 6.51
N ALA A 437 -29.57 -8.07 6.31
CA ALA A 437 -29.20 -8.70 5.04
C ALA A 437 -30.12 -8.26 3.90
N VAL A 438 -31.42 -8.14 4.17
CA VAL A 438 -32.38 -7.65 3.17
C VAL A 438 -32.17 -6.16 2.88
N ALA A 439 -32.02 -5.30 3.89
CA ALA A 439 -31.78 -3.87 3.71
C ALA A 439 -30.55 -3.63 2.83
N LYS A 440 -29.48 -4.33 3.15
CA LYS A 440 -28.21 -4.34 2.43
C LYS A 440 -28.36 -4.73 0.97
N THR A 441 -28.93 -5.89 0.70
CA THR A 441 -29.05 -6.40 -0.66
C THR A 441 -30.03 -5.58 -1.50
N TYR A 442 -31.13 -5.11 -0.91
CA TYR A 442 -32.08 -4.20 -1.56
C TYR A 442 -31.41 -2.88 -1.97
N HIS A 443 -30.63 -2.26 -1.08
CA HIS A 443 -29.90 -1.03 -1.41
C HIS A 443 -28.96 -1.22 -2.61
N TYR A 444 -28.20 -2.33 -2.67
CA TYR A 444 -27.36 -2.64 -3.83
C TYR A 444 -28.14 -2.76 -5.14
N TRP A 445 -29.28 -3.47 -5.11
CA TRP A 445 -30.14 -3.62 -6.28
C TRP A 445 -30.61 -2.26 -6.83
N THR A 446 -31.07 -1.37 -5.95
CA THR A 446 -31.56 -0.03 -6.36
C THR A 446 -30.47 0.81 -7.01
N GLU A 447 -29.22 0.74 -6.53
CA GLU A 447 -28.08 1.43 -7.16
C GLU A 447 -27.69 0.83 -8.51
N HIS A 448 -27.75 -0.50 -8.65
CA HIS A 448 -27.49 -1.18 -9.92
C HIS A 448 -28.54 -0.82 -10.98
N GLN A 449 -29.83 -0.72 -10.62
CA GLN A 449 -30.87 -0.25 -11.53
C GLN A 449 -30.67 1.22 -11.94
N ALA A 450 -30.22 2.09 -11.04
CA ALA A 450 -29.93 3.49 -11.37
C ALA A 450 -28.85 3.63 -12.46
N LYS A 451 -27.91 2.69 -12.56
CA LYS A 451 -26.93 2.63 -13.66
C LYS A 451 -27.52 2.15 -14.98
N ALA A 452 -28.48 1.21 -14.96
CA ALA A 452 -29.06 0.63 -16.17
C ALA A 452 -30.01 1.58 -16.92
N ARG A 453 -30.61 2.55 -16.21
CA ARG A 453 -31.55 3.54 -16.79
C ARG A 453 -30.91 4.88 -17.20
N GLY A 454 -29.61 5.07 -16.93
CA GLY A 454 -28.85 6.29 -17.23
C GLY A 454 -27.82 6.14 -18.35
N GLY A 455 -28.02 5.19 -19.27
CA GLY A 455 -27.19 4.95 -20.44
C GLY A 455 -27.77 5.54 -21.72
#